data_AF-A0AAW7KXU4-F1
#
_entry.id   AF-A0AAW7KXU4-F1
#
_cell.length_a   1.000
_cell.length_b   1.000
_cell.length_c   1.000
_cell.angle_alpha   90.00
_cell.angle_beta   90.00
_cell.angle_gamma   90.00
#
_symmetry.space_group_name_H-M   'P 1'
#
loop_
_entity.id
_entity.type
_entity.pdbx_description
1 polymer ?
#
loop_
_entity_poly.entity_id
_entity_poly.type
_entity_poly.pdbx_seq_one_letter_code
_entity_poly.pdbx_strand_id
1 'polypeptide(L)'
;MNALQGKHYLLILMALCACSTTDNANISVPIPTITPPMQLQQQLVESEQQIFQLDDDLKQQLNAYVQSSKSVDEIAYSLLSFLLTNGDSALSYQSTTTQTASQIYQNLNANCLSLSILAYSLAKHLGLKARFQKVHIAEYWSLNQGFNLLTGHINLAIDNKTKLKDSSLVYQRNKRLIIDFDPNSRQARFATSLLSKKG
;
A
#
# COMPACT_ATOMS: atom_id res chain seq x y z
N MET A 1 13.14 75.18 8.32
CA MET A 1 12.62 73.83 8.64
C MET A 1 12.80 72.99 7.39
N ASN A 2 13.20 71.70 7.53
CA ASN A 2 13.32 70.67 6.47
C ASN A 2 14.74 70.27 5.99
N ALA A 3 15.81 70.58 6.73
CA ALA A 3 17.13 69.96 6.46
C ALA A 3 17.33 68.60 7.17
N LEU A 4 16.45 68.24 8.11
CA LEU A 4 16.58 67.01 8.92
C LEU A 4 15.88 65.79 8.30
N GLN A 5 14.94 65.97 7.37
CA GLN A 5 14.19 64.87 6.74
C GLN A 5 14.98 64.16 5.63
N GLY A 6 15.89 64.85 4.94
CA GLY A 6 16.69 64.23 3.87
C GLY A 6 17.73 63.21 4.37
N LYS A 7 18.20 63.37 5.61
CA LYS A 7 19.23 62.49 6.20
C LYS A 7 18.69 61.12 6.60
N HIS A 8 17.39 61.05 6.94
CA HIS A 8 16.71 59.78 7.24
C HIS A 8 16.37 58.97 5.98
N TYR A 9 16.02 59.64 4.88
CA TYR A 9 15.78 58.97 3.59
C TYR A 9 17.05 58.34 2.99
N LEU A 10 18.21 58.99 3.16
CA LEU A 10 19.48 58.46 2.65
C LEU A 10 19.93 57.19 3.40
N LEU A 11 19.60 57.07 4.68
CA LEU A 11 19.90 55.89 5.51
C LEU A 11 18.99 54.69 5.20
N ILE A 12 17.73 54.94 4.81
CA ILE A 12 16.78 53.88 4.43
C ILE A 12 17.12 53.29 3.05
N LEU A 13 17.66 54.09 2.13
CA LEU A 13 18.03 53.63 0.79
C LEU A 13 19.24 52.66 0.79
N MET A 14 20.17 52.81 1.74
CA MET A 14 21.31 51.88 1.86
C MET A 14 20.93 50.50 2.42
N ALA A 15 19.81 50.38 3.14
CA ALA A 15 19.40 49.11 3.77
C ALA A 15 18.77 48.11 2.78
N LEU A 16 18.38 48.55 1.58
CA LEU A 16 17.69 47.71 0.58
C LEU A 16 18.64 46.99 -0.40
N CYS A 17 19.95 47.27 -0.38
CA CYS A 17 20.93 46.66 -1.30
C CYS A 17 21.62 45.39 -0.74
N ALA A 18 21.25 44.93 0.47
CA ALA A 18 21.95 43.83 1.14
C ALA A 18 21.51 42.41 0.71
N CYS A 19 20.56 42.25 -0.22
CA CYS A 19 19.97 40.94 -0.55
C CYS A 19 20.32 40.37 -1.93
N SER A 20 21.34 40.85 -2.64
CA SER A 20 21.65 40.36 -4.01
C SER A 20 22.82 39.38 -4.13
N THR A 21 23.44 38.95 -3.03
CA THR A 21 24.55 37.98 -3.12
C THR A 21 24.08 36.60 -2.65
N THR A 22 23.31 35.91 -3.49
CA THR A 22 23.28 34.46 -3.44
C THR A 22 24.56 33.96 -4.09
N ASP A 23 25.47 33.41 -3.29
CA ASP A 23 26.56 32.58 -3.84
C ASP A 23 25.89 31.48 -4.66
N ASN A 24 25.98 31.61 -5.99
CA ASN A 24 25.84 30.50 -6.90
C ASN A 24 27.10 29.64 -6.68
N ALA A 25 27.18 29.00 -5.52
CA ALA A 25 28.02 27.85 -5.34
C ALA A 25 27.49 26.86 -6.37
N ASN A 26 28.18 26.77 -7.51
CA ASN A 26 28.10 25.61 -8.37
C ASN A 26 28.55 24.45 -7.49
N ILE A 27 27.61 23.89 -6.73
CA ILE A 27 27.79 22.61 -6.06
C ILE A 27 27.88 21.64 -7.24
N SER A 28 29.10 21.45 -7.72
CA SER A 28 29.45 20.32 -8.56
C SER A 28 29.29 19.11 -7.65
N VAL A 29 28.04 18.64 -7.52
CA VAL A 29 27.74 17.36 -6.90
C VAL A 29 28.60 16.37 -7.68
N PRO A 30 29.58 15.70 -7.04
CA PRO A 30 30.33 14.67 -7.74
C PRO A 30 29.31 13.70 -8.31
N ILE A 31 29.23 13.59 -9.64
CA ILE A 31 28.44 12.52 -10.25
C ILE A 31 29.05 11.24 -9.67
N PRO A 32 28.28 10.41 -8.94
CA PRO A 32 28.82 9.18 -8.40
C PRO A 32 29.33 8.36 -9.58
N THR A 33 30.64 8.23 -9.69
CA THR A 33 31.26 7.35 -10.68
C THR A 33 30.82 5.95 -10.30
N ILE A 34 29.87 5.38 -11.04
CA ILE A 34 29.50 3.98 -10.91
C ILE A 34 30.70 3.19 -11.43
N THR A 35 31.62 2.82 -10.54
CA THR A 35 32.79 2.01 -10.88
C THR A 35 32.29 0.60 -11.24
N PRO A 36 32.40 0.15 -12.50
CA PRO A 36 32.16 -1.24 -12.82
C PRO A 36 33.32 -2.10 -12.28
N PRO A 37 33.08 -3.37 -11.92
CA PRO A 37 31.83 -4.08 -12.13
C PRO A 37 31.00 -4.06 -10.84
N MET A 38 29.81 -3.45 -10.88
CA MET A 38 28.75 -3.93 -10.00
C MET A 38 28.51 -5.38 -10.42
N GLN A 39 28.98 -6.35 -9.63
CA GLN A 39 28.58 -7.75 -9.81
C GLN A 39 27.09 -7.83 -9.50
N LEU A 40 26.28 -7.66 -10.56
CA LEU A 40 24.85 -7.78 -10.47
C LEU A 40 24.53 -9.26 -10.23
N GLN A 41 24.31 -9.61 -8.96
CA GLN A 41 23.86 -10.94 -8.59
C GLN A 41 22.38 -11.05 -8.93
N GLN A 42 22.03 -12.00 -9.80
CA GLN A 42 20.64 -12.34 -10.05
C GLN A 42 20.06 -12.92 -8.76
N GLN A 43 19.15 -12.17 -8.14
CA GLN A 43 18.37 -12.70 -7.03
C GLN A 43 17.27 -13.60 -7.59
N LEU A 44 17.13 -14.80 -7.03
CA LEU A 44 16.01 -15.67 -7.34
C LEU A 44 14.74 -14.98 -6.83
N VAL A 45 13.81 -14.68 -7.73
CA VAL A 45 12.49 -14.11 -7.40
C VAL A 45 11.47 -15.24 -7.45
N GLU A 46 10.52 -15.21 -6.52
CA GLU A 46 9.44 -16.17 -6.46
C GLU A 46 8.60 -16.13 -7.74
N SER A 47 8.27 -17.32 -8.25
CA SER A 47 7.29 -17.43 -9.33
C SER A 47 5.90 -17.01 -8.86
N GLU A 48 5.05 -16.64 -9.81
CA GLU A 48 3.64 -16.36 -9.55
C GLU A 48 2.97 -17.49 -8.76
N GLN A 49 3.25 -18.75 -9.09
CA GLN A 49 2.67 -19.88 -8.36
C GLN A 49 3.10 -19.88 -6.89
N GLN A 50 4.38 -19.65 -6.61
CA GLN A 50 4.91 -19.59 -5.25
C GLN A 50 4.34 -18.42 -4.45
N ILE A 51 4.15 -17.25 -5.08
CA ILE A 51 3.57 -16.06 -4.44
C ILE A 51 2.15 -16.35 -3.92
N PHE A 52 1.34 -17.06 -4.72
CA PHE A 52 -0.06 -17.35 -4.40
C PHE A 52 -0.29 -18.70 -3.70
N GLN A 53 0.73 -19.54 -3.58
CA GLN A 53 0.59 -20.86 -2.97
C GLN A 53 0.25 -20.76 -1.48
N LEU A 54 -0.68 -21.60 -1.05
CA LEU A 54 -0.98 -21.84 0.35
C LEU A 54 -0.36 -23.18 0.77
N ASP A 55 0.21 -23.22 1.97
CA ASP A 55 0.72 -24.44 2.58
C ASP A 55 -0.45 -25.31 3.04
N ASP A 56 -0.22 -26.62 3.12
CA ASP A 56 -1.29 -27.58 3.39
C ASP A 56 -1.87 -27.45 4.81
N ASP A 57 -1.02 -27.08 5.79
CA ASP A 57 -1.46 -26.79 7.14
C ASP A 57 -2.43 -25.59 7.18
N LEU A 58 -2.11 -24.50 6.46
CA LEU A 58 -2.98 -23.33 6.34
C LEU A 58 -4.31 -23.69 5.65
N LYS A 59 -4.29 -24.50 4.60
CA LYS A 59 -5.52 -25.01 3.96
C LYS A 59 -6.36 -25.80 4.94
N GLN A 60 -5.74 -26.67 5.75
CA GLN A 60 -6.43 -27.48 6.73
C GLN A 60 -7.07 -26.62 7.83
N GLN A 61 -6.32 -25.66 8.39
CA GLN A 61 -6.83 -24.69 9.37
C GLN A 61 -8.02 -23.90 8.80
N LEU A 62 -7.90 -23.40 7.57
CA LEU A 62 -8.96 -22.64 6.90
C LEU A 62 -10.21 -23.50 6.67
N ASN A 63 -10.04 -24.73 6.17
CA ASN A 63 -11.16 -25.64 5.91
C ASN A 63 -11.87 -26.08 7.21
N ALA A 64 -11.14 -26.18 8.32
CA ALA A 64 -11.72 -26.48 9.63
C ALA A 64 -12.51 -25.29 10.20
N TYR A 65 -12.05 -24.06 9.93
CA TYR A 65 -12.69 -22.83 10.39
C TYR A 65 -13.94 -22.49 9.56
N VAL A 66 -13.87 -22.66 8.24
CA VAL A 66 -14.93 -22.25 7.30
C VAL A 66 -15.80 -23.45 6.95
N GLN A 67 -17.04 -23.45 7.43
CA GLN A 67 -18.01 -24.48 7.09
C GLN A 67 -18.50 -24.33 5.64
N SER A 68 -18.27 -25.35 4.81
CA SER A 68 -18.58 -25.34 3.36
C SER A 68 -20.08 -25.32 3.02
N SER A 69 -20.97 -25.56 3.97
CA SER A 69 -22.43 -25.52 3.78
C SER A 69 -23.01 -24.11 3.82
N LYS A 70 -22.18 -23.10 4.07
CA LYS A 70 -22.57 -21.70 4.21
C LYS A 70 -22.71 -21.00 2.87
N SER A 71 -23.48 -19.93 2.84
CA SER A 71 -23.58 -19.04 1.68
C SER A 71 -22.23 -18.38 1.36
N VAL A 72 -22.05 -17.93 0.11
CA VAL A 72 -20.86 -17.20 -0.36
C VAL A 72 -20.49 -16.04 0.59
N ASP A 73 -21.50 -15.40 1.16
CA ASP A 73 -21.35 -14.20 1.97
C ASP A 73 -20.86 -14.56 3.38
N GLU A 74 -21.37 -15.65 3.95
CA GLU A 74 -20.90 -16.21 5.22
C GLU A 74 -19.48 -16.80 5.11
N ILE A 75 -19.13 -17.39 3.96
CA ILE A 75 -17.76 -17.85 3.67
C ILE A 75 -16.81 -16.65 3.63
N ALA A 76 -17.19 -15.56 2.94
CA ALA A 76 -16.37 -14.35 2.87
C ALA A 76 -16.19 -13.67 4.24
N TYR A 77 -17.21 -13.69 5.10
CA TYR A 77 -17.09 -13.23 6.48
C TYR A 77 -16.21 -14.15 7.32
N SER A 78 -16.37 -15.46 7.19
CA SER A 78 -15.55 -16.43 7.93
C SER A 78 -14.09 -16.33 7.52
N LEU A 79 -13.80 -16.03 6.25
CA LEU A 79 -12.46 -15.68 5.77
C LEU A 79 -11.90 -14.44 6.48
N LEU A 80 -12.69 -13.36 6.59
CA LEU A 80 -12.24 -12.15 7.29
C LEU A 80 -11.96 -12.45 8.77
N SER A 81 -12.87 -13.14 9.44
CA SER A 81 -12.71 -13.51 10.84
C SER A 81 -11.49 -14.40 11.04
N PHE A 82 -11.23 -15.32 10.11
CA PHE A 82 -10.03 -16.16 10.11
C PHE A 82 -8.74 -15.33 10.00
N LEU A 83 -8.71 -14.33 9.10
CA LEU A 83 -7.58 -13.41 8.98
C LEU A 83 -7.38 -12.55 10.25
N LEU A 84 -8.47 -12.09 10.86
CA LEU A 84 -8.43 -11.25 12.06
C LEU A 84 -8.14 -12.01 13.35
N THR A 85 -8.50 -13.28 13.43
CA THR A 85 -8.27 -14.09 14.64
C THR A 85 -6.79 -14.40 14.83
N ASN A 86 -6.03 -14.47 13.74
CA ASN A 86 -4.60 -14.77 13.76
C ASN A 86 -3.72 -13.52 13.83
N GLY A 87 -4.29 -12.32 13.84
CA GLY A 87 -3.56 -11.05 13.83
C GLY A 87 -4.05 -10.09 14.89
N ASP A 88 -3.27 -9.05 15.18
CA ASP A 88 -3.78 -7.96 16.00
C ASP A 88 -4.96 -7.29 15.30
N SER A 89 -5.89 -6.77 16.10
CA SER A 89 -7.07 -5.99 15.63
C SER A 89 -6.70 -4.85 14.68
N ALA A 90 -5.42 -4.46 14.66
CA ALA A 90 -4.86 -3.36 13.89
C ALA A 90 -4.11 -3.76 12.61
N LEU A 91 -3.79 -5.04 12.35
CA LEU A 91 -2.91 -5.49 11.24
C LEU A 91 -1.73 -4.53 10.98
N SER A 92 -0.60 -4.73 11.66
CA SER A 92 0.51 -3.77 11.60
C SER A 92 1.16 -3.72 10.21
N TYR A 93 1.01 -2.59 9.52
CA TYR A 93 1.57 -2.37 8.19
C TYR A 93 3.10 -2.30 8.25
N GLN A 94 3.78 -3.24 7.58
CA GLN A 94 5.25 -3.26 7.44
C GLN A 94 5.63 -3.26 5.95
N SER A 95 6.43 -2.28 5.52
CA SER A 95 6.58 -1.92 4.10
C SER A 95 7.73 -2.61 3.35
N THR A 96 8.54 -3.49 3.96
CA THR A 96 9.87 -3.81 3.40
C THR A 96 10.22 -5.29 3.21
N THR A 97 9.25 -6.20 3.06
CA THR A 97 9.57 -7.63 2.81
C THR A 97 8.69 -8.26 1.72
N THR A 98 9.31 -9.08 0.86
CA THR A 98 8.64 -9.99 -0.08
C THR A 98 8.43 -11.33 0.61
N GLN A 99 7.19 -11.75 0.75
CA GLN A 99 6.81 -12.99 1.44
C GLN A 99 5.70 -13.69 0.64
N THR A 100 5.67 -15.02 0.66
CA THR A 100 4.58 -15.81 0.10
C THR A 100 3.31 -15.68 0.95
N ALA A 101 2.15 -16.03 0.39
CA ALA A 101 0.89 -16.02 1.14
C ALA A 101 1.00 -16.79 2.48
N SER A 102 1.59 -17.99 2.47
CA SER A 102 1.78 -18.81 3.68
C SER A 102 2.65 -18.11 4.74
N GLN A 103 3.73 -17.45 4.32
CA GLN A 103 4.63 -16.73 5.24
C GLN A 103 3.94 -15.53 5.87
N ILE A 104 3.14 -14.79 5.09
CA ILE A 104 2.39 -13.61 5.57
C ILE A 104 1.41 -14.01 6.68
N TYR A 105 0.76 -15.18 6.57
CA TYR A 105 -0.21 -15.64 7.57
C TYR A 105 0.40 -15.84 8.96
N GLN A 106 1.70 -16.20 9.06
CA GLN A 106 2.32 -16.49 10.35
C GLN A 106 2.47 -15.25 11.24
N ASN A 107 2.66 -14.07 10.63
CA ASN A 107 2.94 -12.83 11.35
C ASN A 107 1.90 -11.74 11.10
N LEU A 108 1.16 -11.81 9.99
CA LEU A 108 0.20 -10.81 9.49
C LEU A 108 0.70 -9.36 9.49
N ASN A 109 2.02 -9.19 9.56
CA ASN A 109 2.71 -7.93 9.46
C ASN A 109 3.32 -7.83 8.07
N ALA A 110 2.58 -7.19 7.16
CA ALA A 110 2.99 -7.06 5.77
C ALA A 110 2.37 -5.81 5.14
N ASN A 111 2.79 -5.47 3.92
CA ASN A 111 2.22 -4.36 3.18
C ASN A 111 0.83 -4.74 2.59
N CYS A 112 0.12 -3.74 2.03
CA CYS A 112 -1.22 -3.93 1.49
C CYS A 112 -1.27 -4.93 0.32
N LEU A 113 -0.21 -5.01 -0.48
CA LEU A 113 -0.10 -5.96 -1.59
C LEU A 113 -0.04 -7.40 -1.06
N SER A 114 0.87 -7.66 -0.12
CA SER A 114 1.06 -8.95 0.53
C SER A 114 -0.22 -9.44 1.22
N LEU A 115 -0.86 -8.61 2.04
CA LEU A 115 -2.13 -8.95 2.68
C LEU A 115 -3.25 -9.22 1.67
N SER A 116 -3.29 -8.46 0.58
CA SER A 116 -4.24 -8.68 -0.51
C SER A 116 -3.98 -10.01 -1.24
N ILE A 117 -2.70 -10.39 -1.44
CA ILE A 117 -2.31 -11.68 -2.02
C ILE A 117 -2.78 -12.83 -1.14
N LEU A 118 -2.52 -12.77 0.17
CA LEU A 118 -2.99 -13.77 1.13
C LEU A 118 -4.52 -13.89 1.09
N ALA A 119 -5.25 -12.77 1.21
CA ALA A 119 -6.71 -12.78 1.18
C ALA A 119 -7.26 -13.32 -0.15
N TYR A 120 -6.63 -12.99 -1.27
CA TYR A 120 -6.98 -13.53 -2.59
C TYR A 120 -6.76 -15.05 -2.65
N SER A 121 -5.61 -15.55 -2.20
CA SER A 121 -5.30 -16.99 -2.21
C SER A 121 -6.28 -17.80 -1.37
N LEU A 122 -6.59 -17.33 -0.15
CA LEU A 122 -7.57 -17.97 0.72
C LEU A 122 -8.98 -17.94 0.09
N ALA A 123 -9.40 -16.80 -0.45
CA ALA A 123 -10.70 -16.68 -1.12
C ALA A 123 -10.82 -17.63 -2.32
N LYS A 124 -9.75 -17.75 -3.12
CA LYS A 124 -9.72 -18.67 -4.27
C LYS A 124 -9.76 -20.13 -3.84
N HIS A 125 -9.06 -20.50 -2.76
CA HIS A 125 -9.12 -21.84 -2.18
C HIS A 125 -10.54 -22.20 -1.71
N LEU A 126 -11.27 -21.24 -1.16
CA LEU A 126 -12.69 -21.39 -0.77
C LEU A 126 -13.68 -21.32 -1.95
N GLY A 127 -13.21 -21.25 -3.20
CA GLY A 127 -14.06 -21.17 -4.39
C GLY A 127 -14.74 -19.82 -4.61
N LEU A 128 -14.34 -18.77 -3.89
CA LEU A 128 -14.89 -17.42 -4.04
C LEU A 128 -14.38 -16.73 -5.32
N LYS A 129 -15.25 -15.94 -5.95
CA LYS A 129 -14.91 -15.08 -7.09
C LYS A 129 -14.27 -13.77 -6.61
N ALA A 130 -12.99 -13.85 -6.26
CA ALA A 130 -12.18 -12.72 -5.82
C ALA A 130 -11.39 -12.08 -6.98
N ARG A 131 -11.19 -10.75 -6.92
CA ARG A 131 -10.38 -10.01 -7.89
C ARG A 131 -9.66 -8.83 -7.23
N PHE A 132 -8.45 -8.53 -7.68
CA PHE A 132 -7.75 -7.32 -7.28
C PHE A 132 -8.38 -6.09 -7.92
N GLN A 133 -8.40 -4.98 -7.19
CA GLN A 133 -8.69 -3.68 -7.75
C GLN A 133 -7.54 -2.72 -7.42
N LYS A 134 -7.16 -1.90 -8.41
CA LYS A 134 -6.33 -0.72 -8.18
C LYS A 134 -7.21 0.34 -7.54
N VAL A 135 -6.72 0.94 -6.47
CA VAL A 135 -7.37 2.08 -5.82
C VAL A 135 -6.69 3.35 -6.30
N HIS A 136 -7.48 4.26 -6.87
CA HIS A 136 -7.00 5.54 -7.41
C HIS A 136 -6.89 6.57 -6.28
N ILE A 137 -5.89 6.38 -5.41
CA ILE A 137 -5.49 7.39 -4.41
C ILE A 137 -4.72 8.51 -5.11
N ALA A 138 -4.89 9.75 -4.64
CA ALA A 138 -4.08 10.87 -5.13
C ALA A 138 -2.60 10.55 -4.86
N GLU A 139 -1.77 10.71 -5.89
CA GLU A 139 -0.34 10.41 -5.80
C GLU A 139 0.32 11.47 -4.92
N TYR A 140 0.91 11.04 -3.82
CA TYR A 140 1.77 11.89 -3.00
C TYR A 140 3.20 11.34 -3.10
N TRP A 141 4.14 12.23 -3.42
CA TRP A 141 5.55 11.88 -3.46
C TRP A 141 6.02 11.51 -2.05
N SER A 142 6.24 10.23 -1.80
CA SER A 142 6.88 9.75 -0.58
C SER A 142 8.37 9.58 -0.85
N LEU A 143 9.20 10.34 -0.14
CA LEU A 143 10.65 10.18 -0.12
C LEU A 143 11.00 8.95 0.71
N ASN A 144 11.26 7.82 0.06
CA ASN A 144 11.88 6.66 0.69
C ASN A 144 13.30 6.51 0.15
N GLN A 145 14.30 6.68 1.02
CA GLN A 145 15.72 6.52 0.70
C GLN A 145 16.21 7.34 -0.52
N GLY A 146 15.68 8.55 -0.71
CA GLY A 146 16.10 9.45 -1.79
C GLY A 146 15.47 9.18 -3.15
N PHE A 147 14.55 8.21 -3.26
CA PHE A 147 13.77 7.96 -4.46
C PHE A 147 12.29 8.28 -4.24
N ASN A 148 11.70 8.89 -5.27
CA ASN A 148 10.28 9.13 -5.37
C ASN A 148 9.58 7.84 -5.79
N LEU A 149 8.92 7.15 -4.85
CA LEU A 149 8.16 5.95 -5.15
C LEU A 149 6.70 6.31 -5.47
N LEU A 150 6.20 5.89 -6.63
CA LEU A 150 4.77 5.94 -6.94
C LEU A 150 4.04 4.96 -6.01
N THR A 151 3.48 5.43 -4.89
CA THR A 151 2.76 4.56 -3.96
C THR A 151 1.38 4.23 -4.55
N GLY A 152 1.25 3.05 -5.17
CA GLY A 152 -0.05 2.50 -5.55
C GLY A 152 -0.73 1.80 -4.37
N HIS A 153 -2.06 1.76 -4.36
CA HIS A 153 -2.83 0.96 -3.41
C HIS A 153 -3.73 -0.04 -4.15
N ILE A 154 -3.93 -1.20 -3.54
CA ILE A 154 -4.81 -2.24 -4.06
C ILE A 154 -5.73 -2.77 -2.96
N ASN A 155 -6.89 -3.26 -3.37
CA ASN A 155 -7.81 -3.97 -2.49
C ASN A 155 -8.38 -5.21 -3.20
N LEU A 156 -9.16 -5.99 -2.46
CA LEU A 156 -9.76 -7.22 -2.96
C LEU A 156 -11.29 -7.09 -3.03
N ALA A 157 -11.88 -7.40 -4.18
CA ALA A 157 -13.33 -7.44 -4.36
C ALA A 157 -13.84 -8.86 -4.61
N ILE A 158 -14.76 -9.31 -3.74
CA ILE A 158 -15.41 -10.62 -3.80
C ILE A 158 -16.86 -10.42 -4.24
N ASP A 159 -17.34 -11.19 -5.23
CA ASP A 159 -18.76 -11.17 -5.61
C ASP A 159 -19.64 -11.56 -4.41
N ASN A 160 -20.67 -10.76 -4.15
CA ASN A 160 -21.57 -10.96 -3.02
C ASN A 160 -22.99 -10.54 -3.42
N LYS A 161 -24.01 -11.33 -3.04
CA LYS A 161 -25.41 -11.04 -3.37
C LYS A 161 -26.20 -10.42 -2.21
N THR A 162 -25.75 -10.58 -0.98
CA THR A 162 -26.45 -10.17 0.25
C THR A 162 -25.85 -8.89 0.84
N LYS A 163 -26.68 -8.05 1.46
CA LYS A 163 -26.15 -6.89 2.20
C LYS A 163 -25.46 -7.34 3.48
N LEU A 164 -24.22 -6.90 3.66
CA LEU A 164 -23.36 -7.20 4.79
C LEU A 164 -23.12 -5.91 5.57
N LYS A 165 -23.04 -6.03 6.91
CA LYS A 165 -22.68 -4.92 7.78
C LYS A 165 -21.20 -4.63 7.62
N ASP A 166 -20.88 -3.35 7.40
CA ASP A 166 -19.50 -2.88 7.31
C ASP A 166 -18.74 -3.18 8.61
N SER A 167 -17.46 -3.49 8.48
CA SER A 167 -16.50 -3.66 9.58
C SER A 167 -15.27 -2.78 9.33
N SER A 168 -14.30 -2.80 10.24
CA SER A 168 -13.09 -1.97 10.09
C SER A 168 -12.37 -2.23 8.78
N LEU A 169 -12.28 -3.47 8.31
CA LEU A 169 -11.54 -3.88 7.09
C LEU A 169 -12.42 -4.10 5.86
N VAL A 170 -13.75 -4.17 6.05
CA VAL A 170 -14.65 -4.69 5.03
C VAL A 170 -15.86 -3.80 4.84
N TYR A 171 -16.15 -3.48 3.59
CA TYR A 171 -17.34 -2.69 3.23
C TYR A 171 -17.94 -3.16 1.92
N GLN A 172 -19.19 -2.76 1.66
CA GLN A 172 -19.87 -3.13 0.41
C GLN A 172 -19.91 -2.03 -0.65
N ARG A 173 -19.70 -2.42 -1.91
CA ARG A 173 -19.84 -1.56 -3.09
C ARG A 173 -20.26 -2.37 -4.32
N ASN A 174 -21.29 -1.92 -5.04
CA ASN A 174 -21.72 -2.52 -6.31
C ASN A 174 -21.95 -4.06 -6.26
N LYS A 175 -22.61 -4.57 -5.21
CA LYS A 175 -22.83 -6.02 -4.97
C LYS A 175 -21.51 -6.80 -4.87
N ARG A 176 -20.50 -6.18 -4.26
CA ARG A 176 -19.22 -6.81 -3.94
C ARG A 176 -18.83 -6.47 -2.52
N LEU A 177 -18.23 -7.45 -1.87
CA LEU A 177 -17.54 -7.26 -0.61
C LEU A 177 -16.13 -6.80 -0.91
N ILE A 178 -15.74 -5.66 -0.36
CA ILE A 178 -14.40 -5.09 -0.52
C ILE A 178 -13.62 -5.33 0.77
N ILE A 179 -12.46 -5.97 0.65
CA ILE A 179 -11.48 -6.13 1.74
C ILE A 179 -10.35 -5.14 1.45
N ASP A 180 -10.17 -4.18 2.34
CA ASP A 180 -9.20 -3.09 2.18
C ASP A 180 -8.37 -2.94 3.46
N PHE A 181 -7.07 -3.19 3.31
CA PHE A 181 -6.09 -3.21 4.39
C PHE A 181 -5.52 -1.81 4.69
N ASP A 182 -5.83 -0.78 3.89
CA ASP A 182 -5.42 0.60 4.19
C ASP A 182 -6.57 1.37 4.88
N PRO A 183 -6.38 1.83 6.13
CA PRO A 183 -7.37 2.63 6.83
C PRO A 183 -7.76 3.93 6.13
N ASN A 184 -6.82 4.57 5.41
CA ASN A 184 -7.03 5.86 4.78
C ASN A 184 -7.89 5.72 3.51
N SER A 185 -7.56 4.76 2.64
CA SER A 185 -8.36 4.41 1.46
C SER A 185 -9.83 4.15 1.78
N ARG A 186 -10.11 3.41 2.86
CA ARG A 186 -11.47 3.03 3.26
C ARG A 186 -12.38 4.23 3.54
N GLN A 187 -11.85 5.25 4.22
CA GLN A 187 -12.64 6.42 4.60
C GLN A 187 -13.01 7.28 3.38
N ALA A 188 -12.05 7.44 2.46
CA ALA A 188 -12.22 8.27 1.27
C ALA A 188 -13.00 7.59 0.13
N ARG A 189 -13.08 6.25 0.12
CA ARG A 189 -13.84 5.45 -0.88
C ARG A 189 -13.46 5.79 -2.33
N PHE A 190 -12.16 5.88 -2.60
CA PHE A 190 -11.60 6.23 -3.91
C PHE A 190 -12.18 5.40 -5.08
N ALA A 191 -12.05 5.93 -6.30
CA ALA A 191 -12.37 5.18 -7.51
C ALA A 191 -11.49 3.92 -7.61
N THR A 192 -12.01 2.86 -8.23
CA THR A 192 -11.25 1.62 -8.43
C THR A 192 -11.37 1.08 -9.85
N SER A 193 -10.30 0.45 -10.34
CA SER A 193 -10.26 -0.28 -11.61
C SER A 193 -9.82 -1.73 -11.39
N LEU A 194 -10.26 -2.66 -12.25
CA LEU A 194 -9.86 -4.05 -12.15
C LEU A 194 -8.36 -4.20 -12.44
N LEU A 195 -7.66 -5.00 -11.64
CA LEU A 195 -6.31 -5.45 -11.95
C LEU A 195 -6.36 -6.89 -12.49
N SER A 196 -5.87 -7.07 -13.71
CA SER A 196 -5.65 -8.39 -14.31
C SER A 196 -4.30 -8.93 -13.85
N LYS A 197 -4.21 -10.27 -13.67
CA LYS A 197 -2.95 -10.96 -13.35
C LYS A 197 -1.94 -10.91 -14.51
N LYS A 198 -2.41 -10.62 -15.73
CA LYS A 198 -1.60 -10.45 -16.93
C LYS A 198 -1.81 -9.04 -17.46
N GLY A 199 -0.72 -8.28 -17.53
CA GLY A 199 -0.62 -7.06 -18.35
C GLY A 199 -0.42 -7.43 -19.80
#